data_AF-A0A369QKY4-F1
#
_entry.id   AF-A0A369QKY4-F1
#
_cell.length_a   1.000
_cell.length_b   1.000
_cell.length_c   1.000
_cell.angle_alpha   90.00
_cell.angle_beta   90.00
_cell.angle_gamma   90.00
#
_symmetry.space_group_name_H-M   'P 1'
#
loop_
_entity.id
_entity.type
_entity.pdbx_description
1 polymer ?
#
loop_
_entity_poly.entity_id
_entity_poly.type
_entity_poly.pdbx_seq_one_letter_code
_entity_poly.pdbx_strand_id
1 'polypeptide(L)' 'MRNFTSVTDVPDVNALVHEALELKKNPFAYSHLGKNKTLGLIF' A
#
# COMPACT_ATOMS: atom_id res chain seq x y z
N MET A 1 3.23 -4.05 -8.32
CA MET A 1 1.79 -4.27 -8.57
C MET A 1 1.31 -3.23 -9.57
N ARG A 2 0.65 -3.62 -10.69
CA ARG A 2 0.16 -2.68 -11.72
C ARG A 2 -1.29 -2.25 -11.49
N ASN A 3 -2.12 -3.17 -11.02
CA ASN A 3 -3.52 -2.97 -10.63
C ASN A 3 -3.75 -3.53 -9.21
N PHE A 4 -4.78 -3.06 -8.53
CA PHE A 4 -5.24 -3.62 -7.25
C PHE A 4 -6.77 -3.72 -7.28
N THR A 5 -7.28 -4.67 -8.05
CA THR A 5 -8.72 -4.86 -8.31
C THR A 5 -9.26 -6.19 -7.77
N SER A 6 -8.38 -7.16 -7.50
CA SER A 6 -8.73 -8.46 -6.93
C SER A 6 -7.60 -9.04 -6.07
N VAL A 7 -7.91 -10.06 -5.27
CA VAL A 7 -6.90 -10.73 -4.41
C VAL A 7 -5.76 -11.35 -5.22
N THR A 8 -6.02 -11.77 -6.46
CA THR A 8 -5.02 -12.39 -7.33
C THR A 8 -3.97 -11.40 -7.83
N ASP A 9 -4.19 -10.08 -7.69
CA ASP A 9 -3.18 -9.07 -7.99
C ASP A 9 -2.06 -9.02 -6.96
N VAL A 10 -2.26 -9.66 -5.79
CA VAL A 10 -1.31 -9.74 -4.68
C VAL A 10 -0.46 -11.02 -4.83
N PRO A 11 0.85 -10.91 -5.12
CA PRO A 11 1.69 -12.09 -5.30
C PRO A 11 1.88 -12.92 -4.03
N ASP A 12 1.94 -12.25 -2.87
CA ASP A 12 2.08 -12.88 -1.56
C ASP A 12 1.27 -12.10 -0.51
N VAL A 13 0.18 -12.71 -0.06
CA VAL A 13 -0.73 -12.10 0.93
C VAL A 13 -0.10 -12.05 2.32
N ASN A 14 0.71 -13.03 2.70
CA ASN A 14 1.34 -13.07 4.02
C ASN A 14 2.37 -11.95 4.17
N ALA A 15 3.17 -11.72 3.13
CA ALA A 15 4.11 -10.61 3.08
C ALA A 15 3.39 -9.25 3.17
N LEU A 16 2.28 -9.09 2.44
CA LEU A 16 1.48 -7.86 2.48
C LEU A 16 0.90 -7.59 3.88
N VAL A 17 0.40 -8.62 4.57
CA VAL A 17 -0.12 -8.49 5.94
C VAL A 17 0.99 -8.10 6.92
N HIS A 18 2.17 -8.70 6.80
CA HIS A 18 3.31 -8.34 7.63
C HIS A 18 3.70 -6.87 7.43
N GLU A 19 3.80 -6.41 6.19
CA GLU A 19 4.09 -5.01 5.86
C GLU A 19 3.02 -4.07 6.46
N ALA A 20 1.74 -4.41 6.33
CA ALA A 20 0.66 -3.62 6.90
C ALA A 20 0.75 -3.49 8.43
N LEU A 21 1.14 -4.56 9.14
CA LEU A 21 1.34 -4.53 10.59
C LEU A 21 2.52 -3.63 10.99
N GLU A 22 3.62 -3.66 10.24
CA GLU A 22 4.76 -2.77 10.49
C GLU A 22 4.41 -1.31 10.21
N LEU A 23 3.70 -1.02 9.13
CA LEU A 23 3.18 0.32 8.84
C LEU A 23 2.23 0.82 9.92
N LYS A 24 1.39 -0.06 10.48
CA LYS A 24 0.50 0.29 11.59
C LYS A 24 1.25 0.70 12.86
N LYS A 25 2.40 0.07 13.13
CA LYS A 25 3.28 0.44 14.27
C LYS A 25 3.98 1.78 14.04
N ASN A 26 4.31 2.11 12.79
CA ASN A 26 4.95 3.37 12.42
C ASN A 26 4.26 4.08 11.23
N PRO A 27 3.12 4.75 11.46
CA PRO A 27 2.27 5.27 10.38
C PRO A 27 2.93 6.29 9.44
N PHE A 28 3.99 6.96 9.89
CA PHE A 28 4.67 8.00 9.11
C PHE A 28 6.05 7.58 8.58
N ALA A 29 6.41 6.29 8.70
CA ALA A 29 7.69 5.72 8.25
C ALA A 29 8.04 6.11 6.79
N TYR A 30 7.02 6.26 5.95
CA TYR A 30 7.15 6.51 4.52
C TYR A 30 6.44 7.77 4.02
N SER A 31 6.32 8.78 4.89
CA SER A 31 5.70 10.08 4.55
C SER A 31 6.25 10.75 3.28
N HIS A 32 7.49 10.44 2.89
CA HIS A 32 8.12 10.96 1.69
C HIS A 32 7.66 10.28 0.38
N LEU A 33 7.11 9.07 0.40
CA LEU A 33 6.76 8.31 -0.82
C LEU A 33 5.65 8.97 -1.65
N GLY A 34 4.72 9.67 -0.98
CA GLY A 34 3.64 10.42 -1.63
C GLY A 34 4.04 11.82 -2.09
N LYS A 35 5.27 12.28 -1.81
CA LYS A 35 5.69 13.66 -2.13
C LYS A 35 5.63 13.90 -3.64
N ASN A 36 4.92 14.96 -4.04
CA ASN A 36 4.69 15.34 -5.43
C ASN A 36 3.99 14.24 -6.28
N LYS A 37 3.18 13.38 -5.64
CA LYS A 37 2.28 12.45 -6.34
C LYS A 37 0.82 12.80 -6.04
N THR A 38 -0.04 12.66 -7.04
CA THR A 38 -1.48 12.94 -6.94
C THR A 38 -2.25 11.63 -7.06
N LEU A 39 -3.14 11.36 -6.10
CA LEU A 39 -4.08 10.25 -6.14
C LEU A 39 -5.44 10.75 -6.66
N GLY A 40 -5.95 10.15 -7.73
CA GLY A 40 -7.32 10.38 -8.19
C GLY A 40 -8.27 9.34 -7.59
N LEU A 41 -9.31 9.79 -6.88
CA LEU A 41 -10.39 8.95 -6.36
C LEU A 41 -11.70 9.42 -6.97
N ILE A 42 -12.39 8.52 -7.67
CA ILE A 42 -13.68 8.78 -8.31
C ILE A 42 -14.70 7.86 -7.63
N PHE A 43 -15.83 8.42 -7.22
CA PHE A 43 -16.94 7.74 -6.57
C PHE A 43 -18.12 7.60 -7.52
#